data_AF-A0A4R2H8H0-F1
#
_entry.id   AF-A0A4R2H8H0-F1
#
_cell.length_a   1.000
_cell.length_b   1.000
_cell.length_c   1.000
_cell.angle_alpha   90.00
_cell.angle_beta   90.00
_cell.angle_gamma   90.00
#
_symmetry.space_group_name_H-M   'P 1'
#
loop_
_entity.id
_entity.type
_entity.pdbx_description
1 polymer ?
#
loop_
_entity_poly.entity_id
_entity_poly.type
_entity_poly.pdbx_seq_one_letter_code
_entity_poly.pdbx_strand_id
1 'polypeptide(L)'
;MNLVVGVGLRSGTSYRELRELVDAALAAVGGGVVRTVVTVDGRESEPGLQRLVAYLNADLHTAPTAELARQPVPTPSDQVEQLKGTPSVAEAAVLLTGAELVVTKRRSINATAAVGRLPAAPGYPPNERDVVHRVLAERRDVRRGFVSQPIADDALIRVLESAHRAPSVGLSQPWDFLLIRDVATRRKVHDLATAQRDAFAASLPPDRRQAFDGLKIEAILDTPLNIAVTCDPGRGGRHVLGRHADPRTTWFSAAIAIQNLWLAARAEGLGVGWVSFFEPGEVAAVLDLPAHVELVGYLCVGHVEEFAAAPELVRTGWAARRPLAWAVHHEQWGQRGATSIEEDAANAGVNALGAAGRQRVRVVVGGDPAEYLGQADALVVQLGPDKPVADFGVLWRPARTPVEAVELGVEVARDLAMQGVGQLAVQVVEQSELADGLARGLRAGALACGVAWSG
;
A
#
# COMPACT_ATOMS: atom_id res chain seq x y z
N MET A 1 6.80 6.26 23.91
CA MET A 1 8.14 5.66 23.80
C MET A 1 8.21 4.41 24.67
N ASN A 2 8.92 3.37 24.23
CA ASN A 2 9.17 2.18 25.04
C ASN A 2 10.50 2.36 25.78
N LEU A 3 10.48 2.11 27.09
CA LEU A 3 11.63 2.31 27.97
C LEU A 3 12.10 0.99 28.57
N VAL A 4 13.40 0.92 28.83
CA VAL A 4 14.02 -0.10 29.67
C VAL A 4 14.58 0.57 30.92
N VAL A 5 14.40 -0.05 32.09
CA VAL A 5 15.00 0.43 33.34
C VAL A 5 16.02 -0.60 33.80
N GLY A 6 17.29 -0.21 33.83
CA GLY A 6 18.34 -1.01 34.44
C GLY A 6 18.41 -0.73 35.94
N VAL A 7 18.39 -1.77 36.77
CA VAL A 7 18.38 -1.63 38.25
C VAL A 7 19.54 -2.43 38.86
N GLY A 8 20.41 -1.75 39.57
CA GLY A 8 21.38 -2.39 40.47
C GLY A 8 20.95 -2.21 41.92
N LEU A 9 20.91 -3.27 42.73
CA LEU A 9 20.44 -3.20 44.12
C LEU A 9 21.24 -4.10 45.09
N ARG A 10 21.22 -3.72 46.36
CA ARG A 10 21.64 -4.55 47.50
C ARG A 10 20.47 -5.42 47.98
N SER A 11 20.77 -6.55 48.60
CA SER A 11 19.73 -7.42 49.16
C SER A 11 18.95 -6.72 50.26
N GLY A 12 17.64 -6.89 50.25
CA GLY A 12 16.74 -6.23 51.22
C GLY A 12 16.44 -4.76 50.90
N THR A 13 16.84 -4.24 49.73
CA THR A 13 16.41 -2.90 49.29
C THR A 13 14.88 -2.83 49.25
N SER A 14 14.30 -1.82 49.89
CA SER A 14 12.85 -1.70 49.99
C SER A 14 12.21 -1.34 48.64
N TYR A 15 10.98 -1.83 48.40
CA TYR A 15 10.17 -1.41 47.25
C TYR A 15 10.01 0.11 47.17
N ARG A 16 9.81 0.78 48.32
CA ARG A 16 9.63 2.24 48.39
C ARG A 16 10.87 2.97 47.84
N GLU A 17 12.05 2.56 48.27
CA GLU A 17 13.31 3.14 47.80
C GLU A 17 13.51 2.93 46.30
N LEU A 18 13.25 1.72 45.80
CA LEU A 18 13.35 1.40 44.37
C LEU A 18 12.36 2.21 43.53
N ARG A 19 11.11 2.33 43.99
CA ARG A 19 10.08 3.10 43.31
C ARG A 19 10.44 4.58 43.26
N GLU A 20 10.81 5.19 44.39
CA GLU A 20 11.19 6.62 44.43
C GLU A 20 12.38 6.90 43.50
N LEU A 21 13.37 6.00 43.47
CA LEU A 21 14.52 6.12 42.57
C LEU A 21 14.13 6.02 41.08
N VAL A 22 13.31 5.04 40.72
CA VAL A 22 12.88 4.81 39.33
C VAL A 22 11.92 5.90 38.86
N ASP A 23 10.95 6.31 39.69
CA ASP A 23 10.02 7.40 39.38
C ASP A 23 10.80 8.71 39.12
N ALA A 24 11.82 9.00 39.95
CA ALA A 24 12.68 10.17 39.75
C ALA A 24 13.54 10.08 38.48
N ALA A 25 13.98 8.88 38.08
CA ALA A 25 14.71 8.68 36.83
C ALA A 25 13.79 8.84 35.61
N LEU A 26 12.57 8.27 35.66
CA LEU A 26 11.58 8.36 34.59
C LEU A 26 11.04 9.78 34.39
N ALA A 27 10.91 10.56 35.47
CA ALA A 27 10.50 11.96 35.40
C ALA A 27 11.44 12.81 34.51
N ALA A 28 12.72 12.44 34.41
CA ALA A 28 13.69 13.14 33.57
C ALA A 28 13.53 12.90 32.06
N VAL A 29 12.76 11.86 31.67
CA VAL A 29 12.58 11.46 30.26
C VAL A 29 11.36 12.15 29.63
N GLY A 30 10.43 12.70 30.43
CA GLY A 30 9.25 13.41 29.94
C GLY A 30 8.10 12.52 29.47
N GLY A 31 8.11 11.21 29.81
CA GLY A 31 7.04 10.26 29.54
C GLY A 31 7.52 8.91 29.00
N GLY A 32 6.62 7.95 28.79
CA GLY A 32 6.95 6.64 28.20
C GLY A 32 6.37 5.46 28.97
N VAL A 33 6.41 4.29 28.35
CA VAL A 33 5.97 3.03 28.95
C VAL A 33 7.21 2.17 29.19
N VAL A 34 7.48 1.83 30.45
CA VAL A 34 8.53 0.86 30.78
C VAL A 34 8.04 -0.50 30.33
N ARG A 35 8.73 -1.11 29.36
CA ARG A 35 8.43 -2.46 28.87
C ARG A 35 9.21 -3.51 29.62
N THR A 36 10.42 -3.16 30.03
CA THR A 36 11.37 -4.11 30.58
C THR A 36 12.16 -3.49 31.73
N VAL A 37 12.35 -4.27 32.79
CA VAL A 37 13.31 -4.00 33.86
C VAL A 37 14.43 -5.03 33.73
N VAL A 38 15.69 -4.57 33.76
CA VAL A 38 16.86 -5.45 33.65
C VAL A 38 17.73 -5.31 34.90
N THR A 39 18.16 -6.42 35.47
CA THR A 39 19.11 -6.44 36.59
C THR A 39 20.19 -7.51 36.37
N VAL A 40 21.14 -7.61 37.30
CA VAL A 40 22.15 -8.68 37.29
C VAL A 40 21.54 -9.99 37.84
N ASP A 41 21.99 -11.13 37.33
CA ASP A 41 21.60 -12.46 37.84
C ASP A 41 21.71 -12.58 39.37
N GLY A 42 20.78 -13.35 39.97
CA GLY A 42 20.68 -13.57 41.41
C GLY A 42 19.93 -12.46 42.16
N ARG A 43 19.25 -11.56 41.44
CA ARG A 43 18.41 -10.47 41.98
C ARG A 43 16.94 -10.60 41.64
N GLU A 44 16.57 -11.53 40.78
CA GLU A 44 15.22 -11.78 40.33
C GLU A 44 14.25 -12.08 41.46
N SER A 45 14.70 -12.71 42.55
CA SER A 45 13.83 -13.04 43.70
C SER A 45 13.73 -11.93 44.75
N GLU A 46 14.39 -10.77 44.57
CA GLU A 46 14.34 -9.69 45.55
C GLU A 46 12.90 -9.11 45.64
N PRO A 47 12.24 -9.16 46.80
CA PRO A 47 10.82 -8.77 46.92
C PRO A 47 10.55 -7.32 46.51
N GLY A 48 11.51 -6.42 46.75
CA GLY A 48 11.41 -5.01 46.34
C GLY A 48 11.37 -4.86 44.82
N LEU A 49 12.18 -5.65 44.10
CA LEU A 49 12.27 -5.62 42.64
C LEU A 49 11.02 -6.22 42.00
N GLN A 50 10.54 -7.37 42.48
CA GLN A 50 9.30 -8.00 42.00
C GLN A 50 8.09 -7.06 42.10
N ARG A 51 7.96 -6.34 43.23
CA ARG A 51 6.88 -5.35 43.40
C ARG A 51 7.05 -4.15 42.47
N LEU A 52 8.28 -3.70 42.21
CA LEU A 52 8.55 -2.62 41.26
C LEU A 52 8.16 -3.04 39.83
N VAL A 53 8.54 -4.24 39.40
CA VAL A 53 8.21 -4.79 38.07
C VAL A 53 6.70 -4.87 37.87
N ALA A 54 5.97 -5.39 38.87
CA ALA A 54 4.51 -5.45 38.85
C ALA A 54 3.86 -4.05 38.82
N TYR A 55 4.41 -3.08 39.57
CA TYR A 55 3.94 -1.69 39.54
C TYR A 55 4.09 -1.04 38.17
N LEU A 56 5.20 -1.32 37.49
CA LEU A 56 5.48 -0.80 36.15
C LEU A 56 4.74 -1.55 35.03
N ASN A 57 4.14 -2.71 35.34
CA ASN A 57 3.56 -3.64 34.37
C ASN A 57 4.58 -3.98 33.25
N ALA A 58 5.80 -4.30 33.67
CA ALA A 58 6.95 -4.58 32.80
C ALA A 58 7.42 -6.04 32.94
N ASP A 59 8.16 -6.52 31.95
CA ASP A 59 8.86 -7.81 32.03
C ASP A 59 10.17 -7.65 32.81
N LEU A 60 10.55 -8.67 33.60
CA LEU A 60 11.84 -8.72 34.28
C LEU A 60 12.81 -9.62 33.52
N HIS A 61 13.97 -9.08 33.18
CA HIS A 61 15.10 -9.84 32.65
C HIS A 61 16.30 -9.72 33.58
N THR A 62 17.09 -10.80 33.65
CA THR A 62 18.40 -10.76 34.30
C THR A 62 19.50 -10.97 33.28
N ALA A 63 20.68 -10.46 33.60
CA ALA A 63 21.84 -10.54 32.75
C ALA A 63 23.05 -11.10 33.52
N PRO A 64 23.84 -11.98 32.89
CA PRO A 64 25.10 -12.44 33.45
C PRO A 64 26.06 -11.27 33.67
N THR A 65 26.74 -11.29 34.80
CA THR A 65 27.76 -10.30 35.14
C THR A 65 28.80 -10.12 34.03
N ALA A 66 29.22 -11.21 33.39
CA ALA A 66 30.23 -11.18 32.32
C ALA A 66 29.75 -10.42 31.07
N GLU A 67 28.44 -10.41 30.78
CA GLU A 67 27.87 -9.65 29.67
C GLU A 67 27.73 -8.17 30.02
N LEU A 68 27.34 -7.88 31.27
CA LEU A 68 27.29 -6.52 31.79
C LEU A 68 28.68 -5.87 31.80
N ALA A 69 29.71 -6.64 32.15
CA ALA A 69 31.10 -6.17 32.20
C ALA A 69 31.65 -5.70 30.84
N ARG A 70 31.09 -6.20 29.73
CA ARG A 70 31.51 -5.83 28.35
C ARG A 70 30.88 -4.53 27.86
N GLN A 71 29.90 -3.98 28.57
CA GLN A 71 29.17 -2.80 28.10
C GLN A 71 29.98 -1.52 28.36
N PRO A 72 30.09 -0.60 27.39
CA PRO A 72 30.78 0.67 27.56
C PRO A 72 29.91 1.66 28.34
N VAL A 73 29.97 1.60 29.66
CA VAL A 73 29.12 2.42 30.55
C VAL A 73 29.70 3.82 30.75
N PRO A 74 28.87 4.89 30.73
CA PRO A 74 29.36 6.26 30.87
C PRO A 74 29.69 6.66 32.31
N THR A 75 29.12 5.99 33.32
CA THR A 75 29.44 6.24 34.73
C THR A 75 29.89 4.97 35.46
N PRO A 76 31.14 4.50 35.25
CA PRO A 76 31.66 3.32 35.95
C PRO A 76 31.76 3.55 37.46
N SER A 77 31.94 2.47 38.23
CA SER A 77 32.08 2.52 39.68
C SER A 77 33.05 1.44 40.17
N ASP A 78 34.24 1.84 40.59
CA ASP A 78 35.31 0.95 41.10
C ASP A 78 34.79 -0.01 42.19
N GLN A 79 33.95 0.49 43.10
CA GLN A 79 33.33 -0.33 44.14
C GLN A 79 32.42 -1.42 43.59
N VAL A 80 31.65 -1.14 42.52
CA VAL A 80 30.77 -2.14 41.90
C VAL A 80 31.61 -3.13 41.11
N GLU A 81 32.67 -2.67 40.45
CA GLU A 81 33.61 -3.53 39.73
C GLU A 81 34.31 -4.51 40.66
N GLN A 82 34.81 -4.06 41.82
CA GLN A 82 35.42 -4.92 42.83
C GLN A 82 34.43 -5.94 43.44
N LEU A 83 33.18 -5.54 43.69
CA LEU A 83 32.19 -6.39 44.38
C LEU A 83 31.39 -7.31 43.44
N LYS A 84 31.20 -6.90 42.19
CA LYS A 84 30.29 -7.51 41.23
C LYS A 84 30.93 -7.82 39.89
N GLY A 85 32.18 -7.46 39.64
CA GLY A 85 32.86 -7.77 38.38
C GLY A 85 32.30 -7.05 37.16
N THR A 86 31.53 -5.97 37.35
CA THR A 86 30.99 -5.12 36.27
C THR A 86 31.14 -3.64 36.64
N PRO A 87 31.46 -2.73 35.70
CA PRO A 87 31.64 -1.31 36.00
C PRO A 87 30.33 -0.62 36.42
N SER A 88 29.17 -1.14 36.03
CA SER A 88 27.85 -0.63 36.41
C SER A 88 26.80 -1.70 36.16
N VAL A 89 25.91 -1.97 37.11
CA VAL A 89 24.77 -2.88 36.86
C VAL A 89 23.69 -2.13 36.07
N ALA A 90 23.24 -0.97 36.57
CA ALA A 90 22.11 -0.25 36.00
C ALA A 90 22.34 0.19 34.54
N GLU A 91 23.47 0.83 34.23
CA GLU A 91 23.72 1.30 32.85
C GLU A 91 24.08 0.17 31.91
N ALA A 92 24.88 -0.81 32.34
CA ALA A 92 25.20 -1.96 31.51
C ALA A 92 23.95 -2.76 31.17
N ALA A 93 23.03 -2.92 32.13
CA ALA A 93 21.77 -3.61 31.92
C ALA A 93 20.89 -2.91 30.86
N VAL A 94 20.90 -1.58 30.84
CA VAL A 94 20.26 -0.81 29.76
C VAL A 94 20.96 -1.04 28.43
N LEU A 95 22.28 -0.85 28.36
CA LEU A 95 23.05 -0.92 27.11
C LEU A 95 23.02 -2.32 26.48
N LEU A 96 22.99 -3.37 27.30
CA LEU A 96 22.91 -4.76 26.83
C LEU A 96 21.66 -5.02 25.98
N THR A 97 20.57 -4.28 26.21
CA THR A 97 19.33 -4.41 25.40
C THR A 97 19.41 -3.72 24.03
N GLY A 98 20.52 -3.04 23.72
CA GLY A 98 20.64 -2.17 22.54
C GLY A 98 19.86 -0.86 22.66
N ALA A 99 19.37 -0.52 23.86
CA ALA A 99 18.69 0.73 24.12
C ALA A 99 19.65 1.93 24.13
N GLU A 100 19.17 3.07 23.65
CA GLU A 100 19.83 4.35 23.81
C GLU A 100 19.72 4.78 25.29
N LEU A 101 20.83 4.89 26.01
CA LEU A 101 20.82 5.35 27.39
C LEU A 101 20.41 6.83 27.46
N VAL A 102 19.23 7.10 28.02
CA VAL A 102 18.66 8.48 28.11
C VAL A 102 18.82 9.09 29.50
N VAL A 103 18.92 8.26 30.54
CA VAL A 103 19.22 8.70 31.91
C VAL A 103 20.35 7.82 32.44
N THR A 104 21.51 8.44 32.68
CA THR A 104 22.66 7.79 33.33
C THR A 104 22.32 7.39 34.76
N LYS A 105 23.19 6.57 35.36
CA LYS A 105 22.99 5.99 36.68
C LYS A 105 22.66 7.03 37.74
N ARG A 106 21.44 6.98 38.27
CA ARG A 106 21.04 7.63 39.52
C ARG A 106 21.25 6.67 40.67
N ARG A 107 21.53 7.20 41.87
CA ARG A 107 21.89 6.42 43.06
C ARG A 107 20.96 6.78 44.23
N SER A 108 20.47 5.76 44.93
CA SER A 108 19.88 5.84 46.27
C SER A 108 20.83 5.22 47.29
N ILE A 109 20.38 4.99 48.53
CA ILE A 109 21.21 4.42 49.60
C ILE A 109 21.69 3.00 49.23
N ASN A 110 20.79 2.19 48.68
CA ASN A 110 21.00 0.77 48.42
C ASN A 110 20.79 0.35 46.96
N ALA A 111 20.40 1.27 46.08
CA ALA A 111 20.15 0.97 44.68
C ALA A 111 20.66 2.02 43.71
N THR A 112 20.69 1.63 42.45
CA THR A 112 21.00 2.45 41.29
C THR A 112 20.01 2.15 40.19
N ALA A 113 19.60 3.18 39.45
CA ALA A 113 18.70 3.04 38.32
C ALA A 113 19.21 3.86 37.14
N ALA A 114 19.06 3.30 35.94
CA ALA A 114 19.33 3.97 34.68
C ALA A 114 18.16 3.70 33.74
N VAL A 115 17.91 4.62 32.81
CA VAL A 115 16.79 4.50 31.86
C VAL A 115 17.31 4.55 30.44
N GLY A 116 16.90 3.58 29.63
CA GLY A 116 17.14 3.56 28.21
C GLY A 116 15.85 3.68 27.40
N ARG A 117 15.95 4.25 26.21
CA ARG A 117 14.92 4.21 25.18
C ARG A 117 15.18 3.00 24.30
N LEU A 118 14.24 2.06 24.29
CA LEU A 118 14.30 0.90 23.40
C LEU A 118 14.15 1.37 21.94
N PRO A 119 14.96 0.84 21.00
CA PRO A 119 14.80 1.14 19.59
C PRO A 119 13.43 0.64 19.09
N ALA A 120 12.96 1.22 17.98
CA ALA A 120 11.88 0.61 17.23
C ALA A 120 12.29 -0.78 16.73
N ALA A 121 11.33 -1.67 16.47
CA ALA A 121 11.63 -2.98 15.90
C ALA A 121 12.49 -2.80 14.65
N PRO A 122 13.64 -3.49 14.54
CA PRO A 122 14.51 -3.32 13.39
C PRO A 122 13.79 -3.79 12.13
N GLY A 123 13.95 -3.04 11.05
CA GLY A 123 13.60 -3.54 9.71
C GLY A 123 14.61 -4.56 9.23
N TYR A 124 14.31 -5.22 8.11
CA TYR A 124 15.28 -6.08 7.43
C TYR A 124 16.56 -5.32 7.03
N PRO A 125 17.71 -6.01 6.89
CA PRO A 125 18.93 -5.43 6.35
C PRO A 125 18.71 -4.65 5.05
N PRO A 126 19.51 -3.59 4.75
CA PRO A 126 19.34 -2.77 3.54
C PRO A 126 19.23 -3.58 2.25
N ASN A 127 20.12 -4.55 2.03
CA ASN A 127 20.12 -5.41 0.85
C ASN A 127 18.83 -6.25 0.70
N GLU A 128 18.26 -6.73 1.80
CA GLU A 128 17.00 -7.47 1.77
C GLU A 128 15.81 -6.56 1.46
N ARG A 129 15.80 -5.33 2.00
CA ARG A 129 14.81 -4.31 1.65
C ARG A 129 14.89 -3.92 0.17
N ASP A 130 16.10 -3.78 -0.37
CA ASP A 130 16.32 -3.47 -1.79
C ASP A 130 15.74 -4.56 -2.69
N VAL A 131 15.88 -5.84 -2.32
CA VAL A 131 15.26 -6.95 -3.06
C VAL A 131 13.74 -6.82 -3.08
N VAL A 132 13.11 -6.51 -1.94
CA VAL A 132 11.65 -6.30 -1.88
C VAL A 132 11.21 -5.17 -2.80
N HIS A 133 11.89 -4.01 -2.74
CA HIS A 133 11.57 -2.86 -3.61
C HIS A 133 11.79 -3.18 -5.09
N ARG A 134 12.84 -3.94 -5.42
CA ARG A 134 13.11 -4.38 -6.79
C ARG A 134 12.01 -5.29 -7.32
N VAL A 135 11.57 -6.29 -6.55
CA VAL A 135 10.47 -7.20 -6.96
C VAL A 135 9.17 -6.41 -7.18
N LEU A 136 8.84 -5.48 -6.29
CA LEU A 136 7.68 -4.59 -6.43
C LEU A 136 7.74 -3.72 -7.69
N ALA A 137 8.92 -3.18 -8.01
CA ALA A 137 9.12 -2.28 -9.15
C ALA A 137 9.23 -3.02 -10.49
N GLU A 138 9.77 -4.24 -10.50
CA GLU A 138 10.06 -5.01 -11.71
C GLU A 138 9.01 -6.06 -12.05
N ARG A 139 8.10 -6.44 -11.14
CA ARG A 139 6.99 -7.33 -11.49
C ARG A 139 6.18 -6.72 -12.64
N ARG A 140 5.80 -7.55 -13.61
CA ARG A 140 4.98 -7.12 -14.75
C ARG A 140 3.73 -7.97 -14.82
N ASP A 141 2.72 -7.36 -15.39
CA ASP A 141 1.54 -8.06 -15.86
C ASP A 141 1.81 -8.49 -17.30
N VAL A 142 2.15 -9.77 -17.45
CA VAL A 142 2.75 -10.34 -18.66
C VAL A 142 1.66 -10.92 -19.56
N ARG A 143 1.67 -10.53 -20.84
CA ARG A 143 0.75 -11.05 -21.88
C ARG A 143 1.47 -11.69 -23.07
N ARG A 144 2.79 -11.52 -23.15
CA ARG A 144 3.62 -11.95 -24.29
C ARG A 144 4.91 -12.58 -23.79
N GLY A 145 5.52 -13.42 -24.63
CA GLY A 145 6.82 -14.02 -24.34
C GLY A 145 6.79 -15.13 -23.31
N PHE A 146 5.64 -15.78 -23.06
CA PHE A 146 5.60 -17.01 -22.28
C PHE A 146 6.23 -18.15 -23.08
N VAL A 147 7.01 -19.00 -22.41
CA VAL A 147 7.65 -20.17 -23.01
C VAL A 147 6.98 -21.46 -22.53
N SER A 148 7.17 -22.55 -23.29
CA SER A 148 6.55 -23.85 -23.04
C SER A 148 7.14 -24.62 -21.84
N GLN A 149 8.19 -24.09 -21.20
CA GLN A 149 8.80 -24.71 -20.03
C GLN A 149 7.74 -24.91 -18.91
N PRO A 150 7.57 -26.13 -18.39
CA PRO A 150 6.64 -26.38 -17.30
C PRO A 150 7.14 -25.73 -16.00
N ILE A 151 6.19 -25.27 -15.19
CA ILE A 151 6.48 -24.76 -13.84
C ILE A 151 6.76 -25.95 -12.93
N ALA A 152 7.90 -25.93 -12.25
CA ALA A 152 8.24 -26.95 -11.25
C ALA A 152 7.27 -26.87 -10.05
N ASP A 153 6.85 -28.03 -9.55
CA ASP A 153 5.83 -28.11 -8.48
C ASP A 153 6.31 -27.44 -7.18
N ASP A 154 7.59 -27.53 -6.85
CA ASP A 154 8.17 -26.89 -5.67
C ASP A 154 8.13 -25.35 -5.75
N ALA A 155 8.43 -24.79 -6.92
CA ALA A 155 8.31 -23.36 -7.18
C ALA A 155 6.85 -22.91 -7.11
N LEU A 156 5.93 -23.68 -7.69
CA LEU A 156 4.50 -23.41 -7.61
C LEU A 156 3.98 -23.45 -6.16
N ILE A 157 4.44 -24.41 -5.35
CA ILE A 157 4.09 -24.50 -3.93
C ILE A 157 4.57 -23.24 -3.18
N ARG A 158 5.83 -22.81 -3.37
CA ARG A 158 6.34 -21.58 -2.73
C ARG A 158 5.52 -20.34 -3.09
N VAL A 159 5.09 -20.25 -4.34
CA VAL A 159 4.21 -19.18 -4.83
C VAL A 159 2.83 -19.22 -4.14
N LEU A 160 2.19 -20.39 -4.09
CA LEU A 160 0.89 -20.56 -3.46
C LEU A 160 0.92 -20.37 -1.95
N GLU A 161 1.98 -20.85 -1.27
CA GLU A 161 2.17 -20.58 0.17
C GLU A 161 2.33 -19.08 0.44
N SER A 162 3.03 -18.35 -0.43
CA SER A 162 3.17 -16.90 -0.31
C SER A 162 1.82 -16.20 -0.46
N ALA A 163 0.99 -16.65 -1.41
CA ALA A 163 -0.39 -16.20 -1.54
C ALA A 163 -1.19 -16.47 -0.25
N HIS A 164 -1.05 -17.66 0.32
CA HIS A 164 -1.75 -18.09 1.54
C HIS A 164 -1.32 -17.35 2.81
N ARG A 165 -0.12 -16.72 2.81
CA ARG A 165 0.37 -15.84 3.89
C ARG A 165 -0.24 -14.44 3.87
N ALA A 166 -1.11 -14.12 2.91
CA ALA A 166 -1.78 -12.83 2.86
C ALA A 166 -2.64 -12.57 4.12
N PRO A 167 -2.75 -11.31 4.57
CA PRO A 167 -3.73 -10.96 5.58
C PRO A 167 -5.15 -11.17 5.04
N SER A 168 -6.09 -11.45 5.94
CA SER A 168 -7.51 -11.53 5.60
C SER A 168 -8.37 -10.99 6.74
N VAL A 169 -9.54 -10.46 6.38
CA VAL A 169 -10.52 -10.01 7.37
C VAL A 169 -10.84 -11.15 8.35
N GLY A 170 -10.63 -10.92 9.64
CA GLY A 170 -10.86 -11.92 10.70
C GLY A 170 -10.12 -13.24 10.54
N LEU A 171 -8.98 -13.26 9.83
CA LEU A 171 -8.25 -14.49 9.46
C LEU A 171 -9.14 -15.52 8.72
N SER A 172 -10.12 -15.04 7.96
CA SER A 172 -11.10 -15.89 7.26
C SER A 172 -10.53 -16.71 6.11
N GLN A 173 -9.40 -16.27 5.53
CA GLN A 173 -8.72 -16.94 4.41
C GLN A 173 -9.71 -17.42 3.33
N PRO A 174 -10.51 -16.51 2.75
CA PRO A 174 -11.68 -16.86 1.93
C PRO A 174 -11.33 -17.38 0.53
N TRP A 175 -10.06 -17.35 0.16
CA TRP A 175 -9.60 -17.71 -1.18
C TRP A 175 -9.43 -19.21 -1.37
N ASP A 176 -9.67 -19.67 -2.60
CA ASP A 176 -9.19 -20.95 -3.11
C ASP A 176 -8.46 -20.72 -4.45
N PHE A 177 -7.54 -21.62 -4.81
CA PHE A 177 -6.71 -21.54 -6.02
C PHE A 177 -6.96 -22.75 -6.91
N LEU A 178 -7.73 -22.59 -7.98
CA LEU A 178 -8.02 -23.67 -8.92
C LEU A 178 -6.97 -23.69 -10.04
N LEU A 179 -6.16 -24.75 -10.08
CA LEU A 179 -5.09 -24.93 -11.06
C LEU A 179 -5.63 -25.56 -12.34
N ILE A 180 -5.56 -24.81 -13.45
CA ILE A 180 -6.14 -25.20 -14.74
C ILE A 180 -5.02 -25.41 -15.75
N ARG A 181 -4.73 -26.68 -16.05
CA ARG A 181 -3.74 -27.08 -17.08
C ARG A 181 -4.41 -27.55 -18.37
N ASP A 182 -5.61 -28.12 -18.26
CA ASP A 182 -6.38 -28.66 -19.38
C ASP A 182 -6.64 -27.59 -20.44
N VAL A 183 -6.23 -27.89 -21.67
CA VAL A 183 -6.34 -26.96 -22.79
C VAL A 183 -7.79 -26.77 -23.24
N ALA A 184 -8.65 -27.78 -23.06
CA ALA A 184 -10.06 -27.66 -23.46
C ALA A 184 -10.79 -26.64 -22.57
N THR A 185 -10.58 -26.70 -21.26
CA THR A 185 -11.06 -25.69 -20.31
C THR A 185 -10.51 -24.31 -20.63
N ARG A 186 -9.20 -24.18 -20.87
CA ARG A 186 -8.57 -22.89 -21.19
C ARG A 186 -9.07 -22.29 -22.50
N ARG A 187 -9.36 -23.11 -23.52
CA ARG A 187 -9.99 -22.65 -24.78
C ARG A 187 -11.35 -22.02 -24.53
N LYS A 188 -12.21 -22.64 -23.71
CA LYS A 188 -13.52 -22.07 -23.37
C LYS A 188 -13.37 -20.68 -22.72
N VAL A 189 -12.43 -20.51 -21.79
CA VAL A 189 -12.18 -19.21 -21.14
C VAL A 189 -11.59 -18.19 -22.12
N HIS A 190 -10.69 -18.63 -23.00
CA HIS A 190 -10.13 -17.79 -24.07
C HIS A 190 -11.21 -17.28 -25.03
N ASP A 191 -12.20 -18.10 -25.37
CA ASP A 191 -13.29 -17.71 -26.25
C ASP A 191 -14.16 -16.62 -25.61
N LEU A 192 -14.42 -16.71 -24.30
CA LEU A 192 -15.06 -15.63 -23.53
C LEU A 192 -14.21 -14.34 -23.56
N ALA A 193 -12.89 -14.48 -23.35
CA ALA A 193 -11.94 -13.36 -23.41
C ALA A 193 -11.95 -12.64 -24.76
N THR A 194 -12.04 -13.43 -25.84
CA THR A 194 -12.09 -12.92 -27.21
C THR A 194 -13.39 -12.16 -27.48
N ALA A 195 -14.53 -12.72 -27.08
CA ALA A 195 -15.84 -12.08 -27.25
C ALA A 195 -15.90 -10.71 -26.55
N GLN A 196 -15.43 -10.63 -25.30
CA GLN A 196 -15.43 -9.36 -24.57
C GLN A 196 -14.42 -8.36 -25.11
N ARG A 197 -13.26 -8.83 -25.60
CA ARG A 197 -12.29 -7.97 -26.30
C ARG A 197 -12.96 -7.30 -27.50
N ASP A 198 -13.67 -8.08 -28.31
CA ASP A 198 -14.31 -7.56 -29.52
C ASP A 198 -15.45 -6.59 -29.18
N ALA A 199 -16.23 -6.87 -28.14
CA ALA A 199 -17.26 -5.97 -27.62
C ALA A 199 -16.65 -4.64 -27.11
N PHE A 200 -15.59 -4.70 -26.31
CA PHE A 200 -14.88 -3.51 -25.83
C PHE A 200 -14.31 -2.71 -27.01
N ALA A 201 -13.69 -3.37 -27.97
CA ALA A 201 -13.13 -2.73 -29.14
C ALA A 201 -14.21 -2.03 -29.98
N ALA A 202 -15.41 -2.61 -30.10
CA ALA A 202 -16.53 -1.99 -30.80
C ALA A 202 -17.07 -0.73 -30.08
N SER A 203 -16.85 -0.61 -28.76
CA SER A 203 -17.26 0.56 -27.97
C SER A 203 -16.28 1.75 -28.07
N LEU A 204 -15.08 1.54 -28.62
CA LEU A 204 -14.03 2.56 -28.66
C LEU A 204 -14.20 3.54 -29.84
N PRO A 205 -13.88 4.83 -29.65
CA PRO A 205 -13.65 5.78 -30.76
C PRO A 205 -12.57 5.28 -31.74
N PRO A 206 -12.61 5.67 -33.04
CA PRO A 206 -11.73 5.10 -34.07
C PRO A 206 -10.22 5.17 -33.80
N ASP A 207 -9.74 6.29 -33.25
CA ASP A 207 -8.36 6.53 -32.86
C ASP A 207 -7.95 5.66 -31.66
N ARG A 208 -8.82 5.58 -30.63
CA ARG A 208 -8.62 4.68 -29.49
C ARG A 208 -8.66 3.22 -29.88
N ARG A 209 -9.53 2.86 -30.83
CA ARG A 209 -9.63 1.51 -31.39
C ARG A 209 -8.33 1.12 -32.09
N GLN A 210 -7.77 1.99 -32.92
CA GLN A 210 -6.49 1.75 -33.59
C GLN A 210 -5.35 1.48 -32.59
N ALA A 211 -5.28 2.26 -31.51
CA ALA A 211 -4.29 2.02 -30.44
C ALA A 211 -4.55 0.70 -29.69
N PHE A 212 -5.82 0.36 -29.44
CA PHE A 212 -6.22 -0.87 -28.73
C PHE A 212 -5.92 -2.14 -29.53
N ASP A 213 -6.11 -2.13 -30.85
CA ASP A 213 -5.94 -3.32 -31.69
C ASP A 213 -4.50 -3.88 -31.66
N GLY A 214 -3.49 -3.05 -31.34
CA GLY A 214 -2.11 -3.49 -31.14
C GLY A 214 -1.82 -4.12 -29.77
N LEU A 215 -2.74 -4.01 -28.81
CA LEU A 215 -2.56 -4.51 -27.46
C LEU A 215 -3.04 -5.97 -27.34
N LYS A 216 -2.25 -6.76 -26.61
CA LYS A 216 -2.68 -8.10 -26.22
C LYS A 216 -3.24 -8.06 -24.81
N ILE A 217 -4.43 -8.62 -24.63
CA ILE A 217 -5.22 -8.49 -23.40
C ILE A 217 -5.16 -9.73 -22.49
N GLU A 218 -4.66 -10.86 -23.01
CA GLU A 218 -4.61 -12.14 -22.30
C GLU A 218 -3.41 -13.00 -22.75
N ALA A 219 -3.21 -14.15 -22.08
CA ALA A 219 -2.22 -15.17 -22.43
C ALA A 219 -2.68 -16.58 -21.99
N ILE A 220 -3.98 -16.83 -22.03
CA ILE A 220 -4.68 -18.02 -21.50
C ILE A 220 -4.12 -19.28 -22.16
N LEU A 221 -3.96 -19.24 -23.49
CA LEU A 221 -3.47 -20.38 -24.27
C LEU A 221 -1.95 -20.44 -24.41
N ASP A 222 -1.24 -19.33 -24.19
CA ASP A 222 0.23 -19.30 -24.29
C ASP A 222 0.94 -19.79 -23.02
N THR A 223 0.20 -19.89 -21.91
CA THR A 223 0.75 -20.31 -20.63
C THR A 223 0.55 -21.79 -20.36
N PRO A 224 1.47 -22.46 -19.65
CA PRO A 224 1.30 -23.87 -19.26
C PRO A 224 0.30 -24.06 -18.09
N LEU A 225 -0.02 -22.99 -17.36
CA LEU A 225 -0.90 -23.03 -16.19
C LEU A 225 -1.76 -21.75 -16.15
N ASN A 226 -3.05 -21.92 -15.91
CA ASN A 226 -3.89 -20.84 -15.42
C ASN A 226 -4.32 -21.11 -13.98
N ILE A 227 -4.54 -20.06 -13.21
CA ILE A 227 -5.01 -20.14 -11.83
C ILE A 227 -6.26 -19.27 -11.72
N ALA A 228 -7.42 -19.90 -11.49
CA ALA A 228 -8.61 -19.17 -11.09
C ALA A 228 -8.57 -19.00 -9.57
N VAL A 229 -8.44 -17.76 -9.11
CA VAL A 229 -8.48 -17.40 -7.70
C VAL A 229 -9.90 -17.00 -7.36
N THR A 230 -10.50 -17.73 -6.44
CA THR A 230 -11.90 -17.54 -6.06
C THR A 230 -12.03 -16.96 -4.66
N CYS A 231 -13.25 -16.60 -4.27
CA CYS A 231 -13.60 -16.14 -2.94
C CYS A 231 -14.89 -16.83 -2.51
N ASP A 232 -14.85 -17.44 -1.32
CA ASP A 232 -16.00 -17.95 -0.60
C ASP A 232 -16.40 -16.92 0.50
N PRO A 233 -17.44 -16.10 0.27
CA PRO A 233 -17.91 -15.10 1.23
C PRO A 233 -18.54 -15.72 2.48
N GLY A 234 -18.90 -17.01 2.44
CA GLY A 234 -19.42 -17.75 3.59
C GLY A 234 -18.35 -18.26 4.54
N ARG A 235 -17.09 -18.34 4.08
CA ARG A 235 -15.98 -18.87 4.87
C ARG A 235 -15.77 -18.12 6.19
N GLY A 236 -15.44 -18.87 7.25
CA GLY A 236 -15.32 -18.35 8.61
C GLY A 236 -16.66 -18.18 9.36
N GLY A 237 -17.79 -18.51 8.73
CA GLY A 237 -19.11 -18.49 9.37
C GLY A 237 -19.66 -17.09 9.62
N ARG A 238 -20.76 -16.96 10.39
CA ARG A 238 -21.51 -15.69 10.50
C ARG A 238 -20.74 -14.54 11.17
N HIS A 239 -19.79 -14.84 12.05
CA HIS A 239 -19.19 -13.86 12.97
C HIS A 239 -17.70 -13.58 12.70
N VAL A 240 -17.33 -13.47 11.43
CA VAL A 240 -15.96 -13.08 11.04
C VAL A 240 -15.66 -11.65 11.49
N LEU A 241 -14.61 -11.50 12.30
CA LEU A 241 -14.16 -10.21 12.83
C LEU A 241 -13.80 -9.25 11.69
N GLY A 242 -14.38 -8.05 11.70
CA GLY A 242 -14.12 -7.01 10.70
C GLY A 242 -14.98 -7.08 9.44
N ARG A 243 -15.78 -8.15 9.23
CA ARG A 243 -16.61 -8.29 8.02
C ARG A 243 -18.01 -7.68 8.14
N HIS A 244 -18.52 -7.50 9.36
CA HIS A 244 -19.93 -7.13 9.59
C HIS A 244 -20.33 -5.80 8.92
N ALA A 245 -19.49 -4.78 9.02
CA ALA A 245 -19.79 -3.45 8.48
C ALA A 245 -19.56 -3.35 6.96
N ASP A 246 -18.59 -4.10 6.42
CA ASP A 246 -18.30 -4.14 4.99
C ASP A 246 -17.94 -5.57 4.54
N PRO A 247 -18.91 -6.31 3.98
CA PRO A 247 -18.67 -7.66 3.47
C PRO A 247 -17.59 -7.74 2.39
N ARG A 248 -17.38 -6.66 1.62
CA ARG A 248 -16.43 -6.60 0.48
C ARG A 248 -14.98 -6.88 0.90
N THR A 249 -14.67 -6.67 2.17
CA THR A 249 -13.38 -7.00 2.79
C THR A 249 -12.93 -8.45 2.53
N THR A 250 -13.87 -9.36 2.29
CA THR A 250 -13.59 -10.75 1.92
C THR A 250 -12.92 -10.86 0.54
N TRP A 251 -13.46 -10.20 -0.48
CA TRP A 251 -12.88 -10.15 -1.83
C TRP A 251 -11.56 -9.36 -1.84
N PHE A 252 -11.45 -8.30 -1.05
CA PHE A 252 -10.17 -7.59 -0.88
C PHE A 252 -9.08 -8.48 -0.28
N SER A 253 -9.45 -9.38 0.63
CA SER A 253 -8.53 -10.37 1.19
C SER A 253 -7.98 -11.29 0.08
N ALA A 254 -8.85 -11.78 -0.82
CA ALA A 254 -8.43 -12.58 -1.98
C ALA A 254 -7.56 -11.77 -2.96
N ALA A 255 -7.86 -10.50 -3.21
CA ALA A 255 -7.02 -9.63 -4.05
C ALA A 255 -5.60 -9.43 -3.47
N ILE A 256 -5.46 -9.34 -2.15
CA ILE A 256 -4.14 -9.27 -1.49
C ILE A 256 -3.39 -10.60 -1.64
N ALA A 257 -4.08 -11.74 -1.55
CA ALA A 257 -3.48 -13.05 -1.83
C ALA A 257 -2.95 -13.15 -3.27
N ILE A 258 -3.68 -12.63 -4.25
CA ILE A 258 -3.21 -12.53 -5.65
C ILE A 258 -1.96 -11.66 -5.75
N GLN A 259 -1.92 -10.52 -5.04
CA GLN A 259 -0.74 -9.64 -5.06
C GLN A 259 0.51 -10.33 -4.47
N ASN A 260 0.35 -11.11 -3.39
CA ASN A 260 1.45 -11.93 -2.85
C ASN A 260 1.91 -13.01 -3.84
N LEU A 261 0.97 -13.70 -4.48
CA LEU A 261 1.23 -14.68 -5.54
C LEU A 261 2.09 -14.05 -6.65
N TRP A 262 1.71 -12.86 -7.10
CA TRP A 262 2.39 -12.14 -8.18
C TRP A 262 3.84 -11.78 -7.84
N LEU A 263 4.08 -11.32 -6.61
CA LEU A 263 5.41 -10.95 -6.13
C LEU A 263 6.30 -12.19 -5.96
N ALA A 264 5.75 -13.27 -5.38
CA ALA A 264 6.47 -14.53 -5.23
C ALA A 264 6.81 -15.13 -6.60
N ALA A 265 5.86 -15.13 -7.55
CA ALA A 265 6.10 -15.59 -8.91
C ALA A 265 7.24 -14.80 -9.58
N ARG A 266 7.26 -13.46 -9.45
CA ARG A 266 8.37 -12.65 -9.99
C ARG A 266 9.72 -13.02 -9.36
N ALA A 267 9.76 -13.35 -8.06
CA ALA A 267 10.98 -13.79 -7.38
C ALA A 267 11.46 -15.18 -7.86
N GLU A 268 10.54 -16.08 -8.19
CA GLU A 268 10.80 -17.40 -8.78
C GLU A 268 11.10 -17.36 -10.30
N GLY A 269 11.10 -16.17 -10.92
CA GLY A 269 11.31 -16.02 -12.36
C GLY A 269 10.11 -16.40 -13.23
N LEU A 270 8.90 -16.41 -12.65
CA LEU A 270 7.65 -16.68 -13.33
C LEU A 270 6.92 -15.38 -13.70
N GLY A 271 6.43 -15.32 -14.94
CA GLY A 271 5.47 -14.32 -15.38
C GLY A 271 4.07 -14.63 -14.88
N VAL A 272 3.33 -13.57 -14.55
CA VAL A 272 1.90 -13.66 -14.22
C VAL A 272 1.18 -12.58 -15.01
N GLY A 273 0.08 -12.95 -15.66
CA GLY A 273 -0.83 -12.05 -16.36
C GLY A 273 -2.25 -12.15 -15.80
N TRP A 274 -2.87 -11.03 -15.44
CA TRP A 274 -4.28 -11.03 -14.99
C TRP A 274 -5.19 -10.82 -16.21
N VAL A 275 -6.19 -11.70 -16.37
CA VAL A 275 -7.24 -11.56 -17.38
C VAL A 275 -8.58 -11.24 -16.73
N SER A 276 -9.24 -10.19 -17.22
CA SER A 276 -10.55 -9.73 -16.75
C SER A 276 -11.47 -9.31 -17.90
N PHE A 277 -11.20 -9.81 -19.12
CA PHE A 277 -12.02 -9.55 -20.30
C PHE A 277 -13.15 -10.59 -20.39
N PHE A 278 -13.97 -10.74 -19.36
CA PHE A 278 -15.15 -11.62 -19.37
C PHE A 278 -16.00 -11.27 -18.15
N GLU A 279 -17.25 -11.71 -18.13
CA GLU A 279 -18.04 -11.64 -16.91
C GLU A 279 -17.62 -12.77 -15.95
N PRO A 280 -17.37 -12.50 -14.65
CA PRO A 280 -16.92 -13.52 -13.70
C PRO A 280 -17.84 -14.76 -13.64
N GLY A 281 -19.14 -14.56 -13.82
CA GLY A 281 -20.13 -15.63 -13.83
C GLY A 281 -20.01 -16.60 -15.01
N GLU A 282 -19.53 -16.16 -16.17
CA GLU A 282 -19.34 -17.03 -17.34
C GLU A 282 -18.16 -17.98 -17.12
N VAL A 283 -17.06 -17.46 -16.57
CA VAL A 283 -15.91 -18.29 -16.20
C VAL A 283 -16.27 -19.22 -15.05
N ALA A 284 -17.06 -18.76 -14.06
CA ALA A 284 -17.57 -19.63 -13.00
C ALA A 284 -18.36 -20.81 -13.55
N ALA A 285 -19.20 -20.59 -14.56
CA ALA A 285 -19.95 -21.66 -15.23
C ALA A 285 -19.05 -22.62 -16.01
N VAL A 286 -18.01 -22.10 -16.71
CA VAL A 286 -17.02 -22.95 -17.40
C VAL A 286 -16.27 -23.86 -16.42
N LEU A 287 -15.97 -23.36 -15.22
CA LEU A 287 -15.23 -24.05 -14.18
C LEU A 287 -16.10 -24.87 -13.22
N ASP A 288 -17.43 -24.86 -13.42
CA ASP A 288 -18.42 -25.52 -12.55
C ASP A 288 -18.24 -25.14 -11.06
N LEU A 289 -18.06 -23.83 -10.80
CA LEU A 289 -17.89 -23.34 -9.44
C LEU A 289 -19.19 -23.47 -8.64
N PRO A 290 -19.12 -23.80 -7.33
CA PRO A 290 -20.29 -23.74 -6.46
C PRO A 290 -20.93 -22.34 -6.49
N ALA A 291 -22.27 -22.28 -6.42
CA ALA A 291 -23.02 -21.02 -6.58
C ALA A 291 -22.67 -19.90 -5.57
N HIS A 292 -22.06 -20.25 -4.43
CA HIS A 292 -21.61 -19.29 -3.42
C HIS A 292 -20.15 -18.85 -3.60
N VAL A 293 -19.41 -19.46 -4.52
CA VAL A 293 -18.00 -19.17 -4.76
C VAL A 293 -17.89 -18.26 -5.97
N GLU A 294 -17.22 -17.13 -5.79
CA GLU A 294 -17.08 -16.11 -6.82
C GLU A 294 -15.66 -16.07 -7.36
N LEU A 295 -15.51 -15.85 -8.67
CA LEU A 295 -14.19 -15.62 -9.28
C LEU A 295 -13.70 -14.21 -8.92
N VAL A 296 -12.49 -14.11 -8.37
CA VAL A 296 -11.83 -12.83 -8.08
C VAL A 296 -10.81 -12.49 -9.15
N GLY A 297 -10.02 -13.46 -9.61
CA GLY A 297 -9.02 -13.24 -10.66
C GLY A 297 -8.68 -14.50 -11.44
N TYR A 298 -8.41 -14.34 -12.73
CA TYR A 298 -7.93 -15.42 -13.59
C TYR A 298 -6.51 -15.10 -14.05
N LEU A 299 -5.56 -15.92 -13.61
CA LEU A 299 -4.13 -15.64 -13.75
C LEU A 299 -3.51 -16.59 -14.77
N CYS A 300 -2.80 -16.07 -15.75
CA CYS A 300 -1.95 -16.83 -16.66
C CYS A 300 -0.54 -16.89 -16.05
N VAL A 301 0.02 -18.09 -15.83
CA VAL A 301 1.30 -18.26 -15.13
C VAL A 301 2.24 -19.14 -15.94
N GLY A 302 3.51 -18.72 -16.07
CA GLY A 302 4.53 -19.49 -16.79
C GLY A 302 5.90 -18.82 -16.80
N HIS A 303 6.91 -19.52 -17.31
CA HIS A 303 8.21 -18.92 -17.59
C HIS A 303 8.10 -17.94 -18.76
N VAL A 304 8.95 -16.92 -18.75
CA VAL A 304 8.98 -15.88 -19.79
C VAL A 304 10.39 -15.73 -20.36
N GLU A 305 10.49 -15.36 -21.64
CA GLU A 305 11.76 -15.06 -22.30
C GLU A 305 12.47 -13.88 -21.65
N GLU A 306 11.69 -12.83 -21.34
CA GLU A 306 12.19 -11.62 -20.67
C GLU A 306 11.08 -10.93 -19.88
N PHE A 307 11.48 -10.15 -18.87
CA PHE A 307 10.59 -9.22 -18.19
C PHE A 307 10.80 -7.81 -18.74
N ALA A 308 9.74 -7.24 -19.29
CA ALA A 308 9.75 -5.88 -19.82
C ALA A 308 10.23 -4.84 -18.78
N ALA A 309 11.08 -3.89 -19.21
CA ALA A 309 11.59 -2.83 -18.34
C ALA A 309 10.48 -1.91 -17.78
N ALA A 310 9.33 -1.77 -18.47
CA ALA A 310 8.21 -0.94 -18.05
C ALA A 310 6.84 -1.61 -18.38
N PRO A 311 5.72 -1.17 -17.75
CA PRO A 311 4.39 -1.68 -18.08
C PRO A 311 4.05 -1.51 -19.56
N GLU A 312 3.41 -2.52 -20.17
CA GLU A 312 3.07 -2.51 -21.60
C GLU A 312 2.25 -1.27 -21.99
N LEU A 313 1.24 -0.92 -21.20
CA LEU A 313 0.37 0.23 -21.44
C LEU A 313 1.11 1.58 -21.40
N VAL A 314 2.25 1.66 -20.70
CA VAL A 314 3.10 2.86 -20.69
C VAL A 314 3.95 2.89 -21.96
N ARG A 315 4.55 1.76 -22.35
CA ARG A 315 5.41 1.68 -23.54
C ARG A 315 4.62 1.91 -24.83
N THR A 316 3.36 1.50 -24.87
CA THR A 316 2.48 1.67 -26.04
C THR A 316 1.80 3.03 -26.08
N GLY A 317 2.00 3.88 -25.06
CA GLY A 317 1.33 5.17 -24.94
C GLY A 317 -0.17 5.07 -24.62
N TRP A 318 -0.68 3.89 -24.26
CA TRP A 318 -2.08 3.72 -23.88
C TRP A 318 -2.45 4.51 -22.62
N ALA A 319 -1.55 4.52 -21.63
CA ALA A 319 -1.69 5.24 -20.36
C ALA A 319 -0.34 5.67 -19.77
N ALA A 320 -0.32 6.75 -19.00
CA ALA A 320 0.86 7.23 -18.28
C ALA A 320 0.78 6.95 -16.76
N ARG A 321 1.92 6.84 -16.09
CA ARG A 321 1.97 6.76 -14.63
C ARG A 321 1.65 8.12 -14.02
N ARG A 322 0.79 8.14 -13.00
CA ARG A 322 0.56 9.31 -12.15
C ARG A 322 1.66 9.43 -11.09
N PRO A 323 2.14 10.65 -10.76
CA PRO A 323 3.08 10.87 -9.66
C PRO A 323 2.54 10.39 -8.30
N LEU A 324 3.43 9.91 -7.42
CA LEU A 324 3.04 9.47 -6.07
C LEU A 324 2.43 10.62 -5.26
N ALA A 325 2.95 11.84 -5.39
CA ALA A 325 2.44 13.00 -4.68
C ALA A 325 0.96 13.27 -4.95
N TRP A 326 0.47 12.90 -6.14
CA TRP A 326 -0.95 12.99 -6.45
C TRP A 326 -1.76 11.89 -5.77
N ALA A 327 -1.19 10.82 -5.25
CA ALA A 327 -1.93 9.81 -4.49
C ALA A 327 -1.94 10.08 -2.97
N VAL A 328 -1.14 11.04 -2.49
CA VAL A 328 -0.94 11.30 -1.06
C VAL A 328 -1.68 12.57 -0.63
N HIS A 329 -2.38 12.46 0.49
CA HIS A 329 -3.09 13.55 1.16
C HIS A 329 -2.79 13.49 2.66
N HIS A 330 -2.62 14.64 3.30
CA HIS A 330 -2.34 14.76 4.74
C HIS A 330 -3.60 15.15 5.48
N GLU A 331 -4.08 14.33 6.40
CA GLU A 331 -5.27 14.54 7.24
C GLU A 331 -6.62 14.64 6.49
N GLN A 332 -6.70 15.47 5.44
CA GLN A 332 -7.90 15.73 4.67
C GLN A 332 -7.65 15.47 3.18
N TRP A 333 -8.67 14.93 2.50
CA TRP A 333 -8.64 14.84 1.03
C TRP A 333 -8.40 16.22 0.42
N GLY A 334 -7.53 16.29 -0.59
CA GLY A 334 -7.09 17.52 -1.24
C GLY A 334 -5.89 18.19 -0.56
N GLN A 335 -5.55 17.86 0.70
CA GLN A 335 -4.40 18.46 1.37
C GLN A 335 -3.10 17.74 0.97
N ARG A 336 -2.63 18.03 -0.23
CA ARG A 336 -1.33 17.58 -0.74
C ARG A 336 -0.25 18.50 -0.16
N GLY A 337 0.93 17.97 0.17
CA GLY A 337 2.03 18.77 0.73
C GLY A 337 2.62 19.79 -0.26
N ALA A 338 3.94 20.01 -0.24
CA ALA A 338 4.61 21.07 -1.01
C ALA A 338 4.64 20.92 -2.55
N THR A 339 3.89 19.98 -3.14
CA THR A 339 3.85 19.78 -4.60
C THR A 339 2.53 20.30 -5.18
N SER A 340 2.63 21.27 -6.08
CA SER A 340 1.51 21.80 -6.85
C SER A 340 1.21 20.89 -8.05
N ILE A 341 0.00 20.33 -8.12
CA ILE A 341 -0.47 19.56 -9.28
C ILE A 341 -0.39 20.37 -10.59
N GLU A 342 -0.50 21.69 -10.47
CA GLU A 342 -0.50 22.63 -11.59
C GLU A 342 0.92 22.80 -12.14
N GLU A 343 1.92 22.91 -11.26
CA GLU A 343 3.34 22.94 -11.66
C GLU A 343 3.76 21.61 -12.29
N ASP A 344 3.34 20.49 -11.72
CA ASP A 344 3.59 19.16 -12.29
C ASP A 344 2.96 19.01 -13.69
N ALA A 345 1.71 19.45 -13.84
CA ALA A 345 1.00 19.44 -15.13
C ALA A 345 1.71 20.34 -16.16
N ALA A 346 2.10 21.56 -15.77
CA ALA A 346 2.84 22.47 -16.63
C ALA A 346 4.18 21.87 -17.09
N ASN A 347 4.93 21.23 -16.19
CA ASN A 347 6.19 20.56 -16.49
C ASN A 347 6.01 19.34 -17.41
N ALA A 348 4.93 18.55 -17.20
CA ALA A 348 4.60 17.43 -18.07
C ALA A 348 4.29 17.89 -19.51
N GLY A 349 3.65 19.06 -19.66
CA GLY A 349 3.31 19.66 -20.96
C GLY A 349 4.51 20.02 -21.83
N VAL A 350 5.67 20.29 -21.23
CA VAL A 350 6.90 20.66 -21.97
C VAL A 350 7.34 19.57 -22.96
N ASN A 351 7.00 18.31 -22.69
CA ASN A 351 7.32 17.15 -23.54
C ASN A 351 6.07 16.47 -24.12
N ALA A 352 4.89 17.09 -24.00
CA ALA A 352 3.66 16.48 -24.48
C ALA A 352 3.65 16.39 -26.01
N LEU A 353 3.54 15.18 -26.53
CA LEU A 353 3.19 14.97 -27.93
C LEU A 353 1.76 15.48 -28.14
N GLY A 354 1.53 16.30 -29.18
CA GLY A 354 0.22 16.87 -29.45
C GLY A 354 -0.86 15.79 -29.53
N ALA A 355 -1.98 16.00 -28.83
CA ALA A 355 -3.10 15.08 -28.86
C ALA A 355 -3.63 14.98 -30.30
N ALA A 356 -3.56 13.79 -30.90
CA ALA A 356 -4.04 13.53 -32.26
C ALA A 356 -5.58 13.48 -32.37
N GLY A 357 -6.28 13.72 -31.26
CA GLY A 357 -7.72 13.68 -31.16
C GLY A 357 -8.41 14.71 -32.05
N ARG A 358 -9.49 14.32 -32.73
CA ARG A 358 -10.34 15.22 -33.52
C ARG A 358 -11.56 15.73 -32.75
N GLN A 359 -11.81 15.18 -31.57
CA GLN A 359 -12.98 15.53 -30.78
C GLN A 359 -12.75 16.84 -30.05
N ARG A 360 -13.75 17.72 -30.15
CA ARG A 360 -13.84 18.96 -29.38
C ARG A 360 -14.88 18.76 -28.29
N VAL A 361 -14.51 19.05 -27.06
CA VAL A 361 -15.44 19.05 -25.91
C VAL A 361 -15.52 20.46 -25.35
N ARG A 362 -16.75 20.95 -25.18
CA ARG A 362 -17.07 22.20 -24.50
C ARG A 362 -17.25 21.92 -23.02
N VAL A 363 -16.39 22.45 -22.15
CA VAL A 363 -16.57 22.32 -20.69
C VAL A 363 -17.29 23.56 -20.17
N VAL A 364 -18.48 23.39 -19.61
CA VAL A 364 -19.28 24.46 -19.02
C VAL A 364 -19.10 24.43 -17.50
N VAL A 365 -18.63 25.52 -16.90
CA VAL A 365 -18.36 25.64 -15.47
C VAL A 365 -19.40 26.56 -14.81
N GLY A 366 -20.14 26.02 -13.84
CA GLY A 366 -21.26 26.73 -13.19
C GLY A 366 -22.58 26.68 -13.98
N GLY A 367 -23.60 27.39 -13.50
CA GLY A 367 -24.95 27.38 -14.10
C GLY A 367 -25.78 26.12 -13.77
N ASP A 368 -27.01 26.06 -14.27
CA ASP A 368 -27.91 24.90 -14.11
C ASP A 368 -27.53 23.78 -15.10
N PRO A 369 -27.12 22.58 -14.63
CA PRO A 369 -26.79 21.48 -15.53
C PRO A 369 -27.91 21.09 -16.49
N ALA A 370 -29.17 21.25 -16.11
CA ALA A 370 -30.31 20.88 -16.95
C ALA A 370 -30.34 21.64 -18.29
N GLU A 371 -29.71 22.82 -18.38
CA GLU A 371 -29.63 23.62 -19.61
C GLU A 371 -28.66 23.03 -20.66
N TYR A 372 -27.70 22.22 -20.20
CA TYR A 372 -26.58 21.74 -21.02
C TYR A 372 -26.53 20.21 -21.12
N LEU A 373 -27.13 19.50 -20.16
CA LEU A 373 -27.30 18.05 -20.19
C LEU A 373 -28.09 17.64 -21.43
N GLY A 374 -27.44 16.89 -22.33
CA GLY A 374 -28.01 16.45 -23.62
C GLY A 374 -27.30 17.02 -24.85
N GLN A 375 -26.38 17.99 -24.68
CA GLN A 375 -25.51 18.46 -25.75
C GLN A 375 -24.32 17.50 -25.89
N ALA A 376 -24.25 16.80 -27.01
CA ALA A 376 -23.28 15.71 -27.24
C ALA A 376 -21.81 16.14 -27.19
N ASP A 377 -21.52 17.43 -27.34
CA ASP A 377 -20.20 18.02 -27.29
C ASP A 377 -19.92 18.76 -25.97
N ALA A 378 -20.81 18.74 -24.99
CA ALA A 378 -20.67 19.50 -23.75
C ALA A 378 -20.46 18.63 -22.51
N LEU A 379 -19.44 18.96 -21.73
CA LEU A 379 -19.21 18.48 -20.38
C LEU A 379 -19.61 19.57 -19.38
N VAL A 380 -20.56 19.30 -18.50
CA VAL A 380 -20.96 20.25 -17.45
C VAL A 380 -20.22 19.94 -16.15
N VAL A 381 -19.52 20.94 -15.61
CA VAL A 381 -18.89 20.85 -14.29
C VAL A 381 -19.56 21.87 -13.37
N GLN A 382 -20.43 21.36 -12.50
CA GLN A 382 -21.09 22.17 -11.47
C GLN A 382 -20.23 22.22 -10.20
N LEU A 383 -20.13 23.43 -9.64
CA LEU A 383 -19.49 23.69 -8.36
C LEU A 383 -20.57 23.91 -7.31
N GLY A 384 -20.49 23.21 -6.18
CA GLY A 384 -21.51 23.26 -5.14
C GLY A 384 -21.78 21.91 -4.50
N PRO A 385 -22.57 21.85 -3.41
CA PRO A 385 -22.80 20.62 -2.64
C PRO A 385 -23.68 19.59 -3.37
N ASP A 386 -24.47 20.01 -4.35
CA ASP A 386 -25.47 19.17 -4.99
C ASP A 386 -24.88 18.36 -6.13
N LYS A 387 -25.09 17.04 -6.07
CA LYS A 387 -24.65 16.07 -7.07
C LYS A 387 -25.61 16.08 -8.27
N PRO A 388 -25.16 16.33 -9.50
CA PRO A 388 -25.99 16.14 -10.68
C PRO A 388 -26.33 14.65 -10.86
N VAL A 389 -27.55 14.37 -11.33
CA VAL A 389 -28.19 13.05 -11.28
C VAL A 389 -27.81 12.12 -12.45
N ALA A 390 -26.88 12.50 -13.34
CA ALA A 390 -26.62 11.73 -14.56
C ALA A 390 -25.33 10.89 -14.53
N ASP A 391 -25.50 9.61 -14.89
CA ASP A 391 -24.52 8.55 -15.14
C ASP A 391 -23.77 8.71 -16.47
N PHE A 392 -22.68 7.94 -16.58
CA PHE A 392 -21.70 7.77 -17.66
C PHE A 392 -20.53 8.77 -17.73
N GLY A 393 -19.35 8.25 -17.37
CA GLY A 393 -18.07 8.67 -17.93
C GLY A 393 -17.43 9.94 -17.38
N VAL A 394 -18.12 10.70 -16.55
CA VAL A 394 -17.59 11.93 -15.93
C VAL A 394 -17.35 11.68 -14.45
N LEU A 395 -16.08 11.69 -14.05
CA LEU A 395 -15.67 11.74 -12.65
C LEU A 395 -16.15 13.07 -12.04
N TRP A 396 -17.34 13.06 -11.46
CA TRP A 396 -17.85 14.21 -10.71
C TRP A 396 -17.45 14.13 -9.24
N ARG A 397 -16.80 15.19 -8.75
CA ARG A 397 -16.65 15.48 -7.33
C ARG A 397 -16.81 16.99 -7.13
N PRO A 398 -17.57 17.45 -6.13
CA PRO A 398 -17.68 18.88 -5.86
C PRO A 398 -16.37 19.37 -5.27
N ALA A 399 -15.80 20.43 -5.86
CA ALA A 399 -14.64 21.11 -5.30
C ALA A 399 -15.10 22.01 -4.15
N ARG A 400 -14.46 21.85 -2.98
CA ARG A 400 -14.81 22.61 -1.76
C ARG A 400 -13.89 23.81 -1.54
N THR A 401 -12.73 23.81 -2.19
CA THR A 401 -11.73 24.87 -2.11
C THR A 401 -11.19 25.19 -3.51
N PRO A 402 -10.66 26.41 -3.73
CA PRO A 402 -10.05 26.76 -5.02
C PRO A 402 -8.90 25.83 -5.42
N VAL A 403 -8.18 25.26 -4.45
CA VAL A 403 -7.11 24.28 -4.68
C VAL A 403 -7.69 22.95 -5.19
N GLU A 404 -8.74 22.43 -4.53
CA GLU A 404 -9.44 21.23 -5.03
C GLU A 404 -10.01 21.43 -6.43
N ALA A 405 -10.46 22.65 -6.76
CA ALA A 405 -10.99 22.97 -8.07
C ALA A 405 -9.90 22.92 -9.16
N VAL A 406 -8.70 23.46 -8.90
CA VAL A 406 -7.54 23.32 -9.81
C VAL A 406 -7.20 21.85 -10.03
N GLU A 407 -7.14 21.05 -8.96
CA GLU A 407 -6.86 19.61 -9.05
C GLU A 407 -7.87 18.87 -9.94
N LEU A 408 -9.16 19.11 -9.69
CA LEU A 408 -10.23 18.52 -10.48
C LEU A 408 -10.09 18.90 -11.95
N GLY A 409 -9.74 20.15 -12.25
CA GLY A 409 -9.55 20.61 -13.62
C GLY A 409 -8.43 19.88 -14.34
N VAL A 410 -7.29 19.66 -13.68
CA VAL A 410 -6.17 18.89 -14.26
C VAL A 410 -6.59 17.44 -14.52
N GLU A 411 -7.26 16.79 -13.56
CA GLU A 411 -7.73 15.40 -13.71
C GLU A 411 -8.75 15.25 -14.83
N VAL A 412 -9.76 16.13 -14.90
CA VAL A 412 -10.78 16.14 -15.95
C VAL A 412 -10.14 16.33 -17.33
N ALA A 413 -9.23 17.29 -17.50
CA ALA A 413 -8.56 17.50 -18.78
C ALA A 413 -7.74 16.28 -19.21
N ARG A 414 -7.04 15.63 -18.26
CA ARG A 414 -6.28 14.40 -18.53
C ARG A 414 -7.20 13.25 -18.94
N ASP A 415 -8.31 13.06 -18.25
CA ASP A 415 -9.23 11.97 -18.52
C ASP A 415 -9.98 12.17 -19.85
N LEU A 416 -10.30 13.41 -20.20
CA LEU A 416 -10.81 13.77 -21.54
C LEU A 416 -9.77 13.54 -22.64
N ALA A 417 -8.50 13.90 -22.41
CA ALA A 417 -7.42 13.58 -23.35
C ALA A 417 -7.32 12.06 -23.57
N MET A 418 -7.46 11.28 -22.49
CA MET A 418 -7.55 9.82 -22.57
C MET A 418 -8.82 9.33 -23.29
N GLN A 419 -9.82 10.15 -23.54
CA GLN A 419 -10.99 9.76 -24.32
C GLN A 419 -10.88 10.16 -25.80
N GLY A 420 -9.73 10.72 -26.22
CA GLY A 420 -9.50 11.16 -27.61
C GLY A 420 -9.89 12.61 -27.87
N VAL A 421 -10.11 13.41 -26.81
CA VAL A 421 -10.37 14.85 -26.93
C VAL A 421 -9.08 15.57 -27.31
N GLY A 422 -9.08 16.21 -28.47
CA GLY A 422 -7.95 17.00 -28.97
C GLY A 422 -8.13 18.50 -28.80
N GLN A 423 -9.34 18.96 -28.47
CA GLN A 423 -9.63 20.36 -28.16
C GLN A 423 -10.60 20.51 -26.99
N LEU A 424 -10.25 21.34 -26.02
CA LEU A 424 -11.11 21.75 -24.91
C LEU A 424 -11.55 23.20 -25.08
N ALA A 425 -12.85 23.41 -25.12
CA ALA A 425 -13.48 24.73 -25.16
C ALA A 425 -14.15 25.05 -23.82
N VAL A 426 -13.55 25.87 -22.96
CA VAL A 426 -14.08 26.09 -21.61
C VAL A 426 -14.90 27.38 -21.56
N GLN A 427 -16.09 27.29 -20.99
CA GLN A 427 -17.00 28.41 -20.77
C GLN A 427 -17.34 28.48 -19.28
N VAL A 428 -16.93 29.55 -18.61
CA VAL A 428 -17.33 29.82 -17.22
C VAL A 428 -18.61 30.65 -17.24
N VAL A 429 -19.70 30.08 -16.75
CA VAL A 429 -21.05 30.69 -16.74
C VAL A 429 -21.27 31.48 -15.45
N GLU A 430 -20.70 31.02 -14.33
CA GLU A 430 -20.81 31.65 -13.03
C GLU A 430 -19.42 31.91 -12.44
N GLN A 431 -19.11 33.18 -12.15
CA GLN A 431 -17.80 33.56 -11.60
C GLN A 431 -17.73 33.27 -10.09
N SER A 432 -16.72 32.50 -9.70
CA SER A 432 -16.38 32.22 -8.30
C SER A 432 -14.90 31.81 -8.21
N GLU A 433 -14.30 31.90 -7.03
CA GLU A 433 -12.92 31.43 -6.83
C GLU A 433 -12.74 29.94 -7.17
N LEU A 434 -13.81 29.15 -7.01
CA LEU A 434 -13.85 27.75 -7.40
C LEU A 434 -13.88 27.60 -8.93
N ALA A 435 -14.67 28.40 -9.64
CA ALA A 435 -14.76 28.38 -11.11
C ALA A 435 -13.42 28.81 -11.74
N ASP A 436 -12.79 29.83 -11.19
CA ASP A 436 -11.47 30.29 -11.61
C ASP A 436 -10.39 29.24 -11.34
N GLY A 437 -10.46 28.57 -10.17
CA GLY A 437 -9.61 27.42 -9.87
C GLY A 437 -9.76 26.30 -10.90
N LEU A 438 -10.99 25.88 -11.17
CA LEU A 438 -11.26 24.81 -12.13
C LEU A 438 -10.82 25.15 -13.55
N ALA A 439 -11.11 26.36 -14.04
CA ALA A 439 -10.69 26.81 -15.36
C ALA A 439 -9.16 26.83 -15.50
N ARG A 440 -8.43 27.29 -14.47
CA ARG A 440 -6.96 27.20 -14.43
C ARG A 440 -6.46 25.77 -14.49
N GLY A 441 -7.06 24.87 -13.70
CA GLY A 441 -6.73 23.45 -13.70
C GLY A 441 -6.96 22.78 -15.05
N LEU A 442 -8.12 23.02 -15.67
CA LEU A 442 -8.47 22.50 -17.00
C LEU A 442 -7.45 22.97 -18.05
N ARG A 443 -7.05 24.24 -18.00
CA ARG A 443 -6.02 24.79 -18.90
C ARG A 443 -4.66 24.12 -18.68
N ALA A 444 -4.22 24.00 -17.43
CA ALA A 444 -2.95 23.37 -17.10
C ALA A 444 -2.93 21.90 -17.54
N GLY A 445 -4.00 21.14 -17.27
CA GLY A 445 -4.13 19.74 -17.70
C GLY A 445 -4.23 19.58 -19.23
N ALA A 446 -4.92 20.48 -19.92
CA ALA A 446 -5.00 20.48 -21.38
C ALA A 446 -3.61 20.64 -22.01
N LEU A 447 -2.86 21.66 -21.55
CA LEU A 447 -1.48 21.89 -21.98
C LEU A 447 -0.57 20.70 -21.65
N ALA A 448 -0.73 20.11 -20.46
CA ALA A 448 0.00 18.92 -20.03
C ALA A 448 -0.19 17.71 -20.94
N CYS A 449 -1.36 17.60 -21.56
CA CYS A 449 -1.75 16.48 -22.41
C CYS A 449 -1.66 16.80 -23.91
N GLY A 450 -1.12 17.97 -24.29
CA GLY A 450 -1.05 18.41 -25.68
C GLY A 450 -2.42 18.65 -26.33
N VAL A 451 -3.45 18.93 -25.53
CA VAL A 451 -4.82 19.20 -25.96
C VAL A 451 -4.97 20.70 -26.24
N ALA A 452 -5.54 21.06 -27.39
CA ALA A 452 -5.76 22.45 -27.75
C ALA A 452 -6.75 23.12 -26.80
N TRP A 453 -6.48 24.37 -26.41
CA TRP A 453 -7.30 25.12 -25.47
C TRP A 453 -7.96 26.32 -26.13
N SER A 454 -9.26 26.50 -25.92
CA SER A 454 -9.98 27.75 -26.16
C SER A 454 -10.83 28.06 -24.94
N GLY A 455 -10.51 29.12 -24.20
CA GLY A 455 -11.22 29.49 -22.97
C GLY A 455 -11.71 30.92 -23.00
#